data_AF-A0A537B7X0-F1
#
_entry.id   AF-A0A537B7X0-F1
#
_cell.length_a   1.000
_cell.length_b   1.000
_cell.length_c   1.000
_cell.angle_alpha   90.00
_cell.angle_beta   90.00
_cell.angle_gamma   90.00
#
_symmetry.space_group_name_H-M   'P 1'
#
loop_
_entity.id
_entity.type
_entity.pdbx_description
1 polymer ?
#
loop_
_entity_poly.entity_id
_entity_poly.type
_entity_poly.pdbx_seq_one_letter_code
_entity_poly.pdbx_strand_id
1 'polypeptide(L)' 'RKDPAVDVGFPFAEPERLAKAFNHPIEKPGYAVIWTTTPWTLPANQALNVHPELTYHLVETPKGLLI' A
#
# COMPACT_ATOMS: atom_id res chain seq x y z
N ARG A 1 -29.11 -0.03 -1.90
CA ARG A 1 -27.89 0.82 -1.99
C ARG A 1 -26.70 -0.11 -1.77
N LYS A 2 -25.73 -0.15 -2.68
CA LYS A 2 -24.54 -1.00 -2.58
C LYS A 2 -23.39 -0.07 -2.23
N ASP A 3 -22.76 -0.27 -1.07
CA ASP A 3 -21.54 0.46 -0.72
C ASP A 3 -20.35 -0.33 -1.29
N PRO A 4 -19.67 0.18 -2.33
CA PRO A 4 -18.53 -0.52 -2.91
C PRO A 4 -17.32 -0.40 -1.97
N ALA A 5 -16.95 -1.50 -1.33
CA ALA A 5 -15.64 -1.64 -0.70
C ALA A 5 -14.61 -2.05 -1.76
N VAL A 6 -13.49 -1.34 -1.82
CA VAL A 6 -12.38 -1.64 -2.73
C VAL A 6 -11.05 -1.57 -2.01
N ASP A 7 -10.10 -2.39 -2.47
CA ASP A 7 -8.69 -2.29 -2.11
C ASP A 7 -7.93 -1.59 -3.25
N VAL A 8 -7.07 -0.64 -2.90
CA VAL A 8 -6.31 0.18 -3.86
C VAL A 8 -4.84 0.13 -3.52
N GLY A 9 -4.02 -0.25 -4.50
CA GLY A 9 -2.57 -0.25 -4.37
C GLY A 9 -1.97 1.07 -4.87
N PHE A 10 -1.29 1.80 -3.97
CA PHE A 10 -0.47 2.95 -4.31
C PHE A 10 0.97 2.49 -4.55
N PRO A 11 1.57 2.79 -5.71
CA PRO A 11 2.96 2.43 -5.97
C PRO A 11 3.89 2.96 -4.89
N PHE A 12 4.91 2.19 -4.53
CA PHE A 12 5.95 2.64 -3.61
C PHE A 12 6.65 3.91 -4.12
N ALA A 13 6.52 5.00 -3.37
CA ALA A 13 7.14 6.27 -3.71
C ALA A 13 8.67 6.25 -3.53
N GLU A 14 9.16 5.50 -2.53
CA GLU A 14 10.58 5.41 -2.18
C GLU A 14 11.04 3.95 -1.96
N PRO A 15 11.22 3.16 -3.04
CA PRO A 15 11.55 1.72 -2.93
C PRO A 15 12.82 1.44 -2.12
N GLU A 16 13.84 2.29 -2.22
CA GLU A 16 15.10 2.12 -1.46
C GLU A 16 14.91 2.27 0.05
N ARG A 17 14.07 3.22 0.48
CA ARG A 17 13.74 3.40 1.91
C ARG A 17 12.94 2.24 2.44
N LEU A 18 12.00 1.71 1.66
CA LEU A 18 11.23 0.52 2.01
C LEU A 18 12.12 -0.72 2.07
N ALA A 19 13.04 -0.89 1.11
CA ALA A 19 13.98 -2.00 1.13
C ALA A 19 14.78 -2.05 2.43
N LYS A 20 15.25 -0.87 2.88
CA LYS A 20 15.94 -0.71 4.16
C LYS A 20 15.03 -0.98 5.36
N ALA A 21 13.79 -0.46 5.36
CA ALA A 21 12.85 -0.62 6.46
C ALA A 21 12.44 -2.09 6.69
N PHE A 22 12.27 -2.85 5.60
CA PHE A 22 11.92 -4.27 5.66
C PHE A 22 13.13 -5.21 5.60
N ASN A 23 14.35 -4.66 5.49
CA ASN A 23 15.60 -5.40 5.28
C ASN A 23 15.47 -6.46 4.16
N HIS A 24 14.82 -6.06 3.05
CA HIS A 24 14.50 -6.94 1.94
C HIS A 24 14.55 -6.16 0.61
N PRO A 25 15.24 -6.64 -0.44
CA PRO A 25 15.32 -5.92 -1.70
C PRO A 25 13.96 -5.84 -2.41
N ILE A 26 13.63 -4.67 -2.96
CA ILE A 26 12.40 -4.46 -3.73
C ILE A 26 12.72 -4.66 -5.23
N GLU A 27 12.68 -5.92 -5.68
CA GLU A 27 13.03 -6.30 -7.06
C GLU A 27 11.82 -6.37 -8.00
N LYS A 28 10.60 -6.20 -7.46
CA LYS A 28 9.33 -6.29 -8.17
C LYS A 28 8.49 -5.04 -7.93
N PRO A 29 7.52 -4.73 -8.80
CA PRO A 29 6.55 -3.68 -8.53
C PRO A 29 5.91 -3.87 -7.15
N GLY A 30 5.84 -2.79 -6.38
CA GLY A 30 5.35 -2.83 -5.02
C GLY A 30 4.34 -1.74 -4.71
N TYR A 31 3.36 -2.07 -3.87
CA TYR A 31 2.21 -1.22 -3.58
C TYR A 31 1.88 -1.20 -2.09
N ALA A 32 1.61 -0.01 -1.55
CA ALA A 32 0.94 0.15 -0.26
C ALA A 32 -0.57 0.04 -0.50
N VAL A 33 -1.22 -0.92 0.16
CA VAL A 33 -2.62 -1.22 -0.06
C VAL A 33 -3.49 -0.53 0.99
N ILE A 34 -4.51 0.19 0.53
CA ILE A 34 -5.56 0.72 1.41
C ILE A 34 -6.90 0.09 1.08
N TRP A 35 -7.75 0.03 2.10
CA TRP A 35 -9.17 -0.28 1.97
C TRP A 35 -9.99 1.00 2.04
N THR A 36 -10.99 1.14 1.17
CA THR A 36 -11.95 2.25 1.24
C THR A 36 -13.35 1.84 0.79
N THR A 37 -14.36 2.37 1.48
CA THR A 37 -15.79 2.27 1.09
C THR A 37 -16.25 3.48 0.27
N THR A 38 -15.38 4.48 0.09
CA THR A 38 -15.68 5.74 -0.60
C THR A 38 -14.68 6.00 -1.73
N PRO A 39 -14.64 5.16 -2.79
CA PRO A 39 -13.63 5.26 -3.86
C PRO A 39 -13.65 6.60 -4.60
N TRP A 40 -14.79 7.30 -4.61
CA TRP A 40 -14.90 8.65 -5.19
C TRP A 40 -14.00 9.70 -4.51
N THR A 41 -13.44 9.40 -3.33
CA THR A 41 -12.49 10.29 -2.63
C THR A 41 -11.03 10.11 -3.08
N LEU A 42 -10.71 9.04 -3.82
CA LEU A 42 -9.35 8.73 -4.26
C LEU A 42 -8.70 9.84 -5.10
N PRO A 43 -9.38 10.53 -6.03
CA PRO A 43 -8.76 11.60 -6.81
C PRO A 43 -8.26 12.78 -5.98
N ALA A 44 -8.79 12.97 -4.76
CA ALA A 44 -8.39 14.02 -3.84
C ALA A 44 -7.42 13.54 -2.74
N ASN A 45 -6.95 12.28 -2.80
CA ASN A 45 -6.00 11.76 -1.82
C ASN A 45 -4.66 12.53 -1.90
N GLN A 46 -4.07 12.82 -0.74
CA GLN A 46 -2.78 13.52 -0.64
C GLN A 46 -1.71 12.72 0.11
N ALA A 47 -2.13 11.76 0.95
CA ALA A 47 -1.24 10.97 1.80
C ALA A 47 -1.92 9.67 2.22
N LEU A 48 -1.09 8.71 2.61
CA LEU A 48 -1.49 7.50 3.32
C LEU A 48 -1.03 7.60 4.77
N ASN A 49 -1.91 7.29 5.71
CA ASN A 49 -1.57 7.25 7.13
C ASN A 49 -1.32 5.81 7.56
N VAL A 50 -0.22 5.59 8.27
CA VAL A 50 0.13 4.32 8.91
C VAL A 50 0.26 4.52 10.41
N HIS A 51 -0.11 3.51 11.20
CA HIS A 51 -0.01 3.61 12.65
C HIS A 51 1.39 3.17 13.10
N PRO A 52 2.13 3.99 13.86
CA PRO A 52 3.55 3.72 14.16
C PRO A 52 3.79 2.47 15.02
N GLU A 53 2.78 2.03 15.78
CA GLU A 53 2.89 0.86 16.67
C GLU A 53 2.41 -0.44 16.03
N LEU A 54 1.83 -0.40 14.82
CA LEU A 54 1.40 -1.61 14.14
C LEU A 54 2.57 -2.24 13.37
N THR A 55 2.64 -3.57 13.41
CA THR A 55 3.59 -4.32 12.60
C THR A 55 3.00 -4.53 11.21
N TYR A 56 3.71 -4.03 10.20
CA TYR A 56 3.37 -4.25 8.79
C TYR A 56 4.30 -5.29 8.20
N HIS A 57 3.83 -6.01 7.19
CA HIS A 57 4.59 -7.04 6.49
C HIS A 57 4.68 -6.69 5.01
N LEU A 58 5.87 -6.86 4.45
CA LEU A 58 6.07 -6.88 3.01
C LEU A 58 5.78 -8.29 2.51
N VAL A 59 4.69 -8.47 1.78
CA VAL A 59 4.20 -9.78 1.32
C VAL A 59 4.35 -9.90 -0.19
N GLU A 60 4.96 -10.98 -0.64
CA GLU A 60 5.05 -11.29 -2.06
C GLU A 60 3.77 -11.97 -2.57
N THR A 61 3.21 -11.45 -3.66
CA THR A 61 1.99 -11.99 -4.28
C THR A 61 2.14 -12.04 -5.81
N PRO A 62 1.23 -12.73 -6.54
CA PRO A 62 1.19 -12.66 -8.00
C PRO A 62 0.99 -11.25 -8.57
N LYS A 63 0.50 -10.29 -7.75
CA LYS A 63 0.30 -8.88 -8.14
C LYS A 63 1.52 -8.00 -7.83
N GLY A 64 2.58 -8.56 -7.25
CA GLY A 64 3.76 -7.82 -6.79
C GLY A 64 3.92 -7.86 -5.27
N LEU A 65 4.81 -7.01 -4.77
CA LEU A 65 5.08 -6.84 -3.34
C LEU A 65 4.02 -5.92 -2.72
N LEU A 66 3.35 -6.35 -1.66
CA LEU A 66 2.30 -5.59 -1.01
C LEU A 66 2.68 -5.28 0.44
N ILE A 67 2.33 -4.07 0.89
CA ILE A 67 2.32 -3.68 2.30
C ILE A 67 0.89 -3.30 2.67
#